data_AF-A0A7S3BCC7-F1
#
_entry.id   AF-A0A7S3BCC7-F1
#
_cell.length_a   1.000
_cell.length_b   1.000
_cell.length_c   1.000
_cell.angle_alpha   90.00
_cell.angle_beta   90.00
_cell.angle_gamma   90.00
#
_symmetry.space_group_name_H-M   'P 1'
#
loop_
_entity.id
_entity.type
_entity.pdbx_description
1 polymer ?
#
loop_
_entity_poly.entity_id
_entity_poly.type
_entity_poly.pdbx_seq_one_letter_code
_entity_poly.pdbx_strand_id
1 'polypeptide(L)'
;FALVQALTPALRETPGSRVVTVSSVMHWFGQHGAAADWSMAAFDTYPLHKRILHSSYSDAKHALVLFVVALRARGIDAVAVNPGAVASDIWRYLPNVRVIRAGHALMMAI
;
A
#
# COMPACT_ATOMS: atom_id res chain seq x y z
N PHE A 1 -5.52 5.21 7.98
CA PHE A 1 -6.02 6.59 7.87
C PHE A 1 -6.48 7.14 9.22
N ALA A 2 -7.54 6.59 9.83
CA ALA A 2 -8.11 7.09 11.09
C ALA A 2 -7.10 7.24 12.25
N LEU A 3 -6.19 6.27 12.42
CA LEU A 3 -5.15 6.35 13.46
C LEU A 3 -4.29 7.61 13.32
N VAL A 4 -3.76 7.89 12.13
CA VAL A 4 -2.90 9.07 11.91
C VAL A 4 -3.69 10.37 12.05
N GLN A 5 -4.98 10.36 11.69
CA GLN A 5 -5.86 11.50 11.94
C GLN A 5 -6.03 11.76 13.44
N ALA A 6 -6.27 10.72 14.24
CA ALA A 6 -6.37 10.83 15.70
C ALA A 6 -5.06 11.29 16.34
N LEU A 7 -3.91 10.88 15.79
CA LEU A 7 -2.58 11.28 16.26
C LEU A 7 -2.10 12.62 15.71
N THR A 8 -2.86 13.27 14.82
CA THR A 8 -2.42 14.52 14.15
C THR A 8 -2.04 15.64 15.12
N PRO A 9 -2.76 15.89 16.24
CA PRO A 9 -2.32 16.87 17.23
C PRO A 9 -0.94 16.55 17.80
N ALA A 10 -0.74 15.31 18.29
CA ALA A 10 0.53 14.87 18.87
C ALA A 10 1.70 14.91 17.86
N LEU A 11 1.44 14.56 16.60
CA LEU A 11 2.44 14.66 15.52
C LEU A 11 2.90 16.11 15.30
N ARG A 12 2.00 17.09 15.40
CA ARG A 12 2.33 18.51 15.24
C ARG A 12 3.08 19.09 16.43
N GLU A 13 2.76 18.62 17.63
CA GLU A 13 3.39 19.06 18.88
C GLU A 13 4.77 18.43 19.12
N THR A 14 5.13 17.39 18.35
CA THR A 14 6.39 16.67 18.50
C THR A 14 7.33 16.97 17.33
N PRO A 15 8.29 17.91 17.49
CA PRO A 15 9.29 18.19 16.46
C PRO A 15 10.06 16.94 16.04
N GLY A 16 10.23 16.75 14.74
CA GLY A 16 10.94 15.60 14.18
C GLY A 16 10.17 14.28 14.15
N SER A 17 8.91 14.26 14.58
CA SER A 17 8.03 13.10 14.40
C SER A 17 7.78 12.82 12.91
N ARG A 18 7.58 11.54 12.56
CA ARG A 18 7.39 11.11 11.17
C ARG A 18 6.35 10.00 11.08
N VAL A 19 5.61 9.97 9.98
CA VAL A 19 4.70 8.88 9.64
C VAL A 19 5.33 8.00 8.57
N VAL A 20 5.61 6.74 8.91
CA VAL A 20 6.10 5.74 7.95
C VAL A 20 4.97 4.77 7.64
N THR A 21 4.52 4.72 6.38
CA THR A 21 3.52 3.74 5.94
C THR A 21 4.19 2.58 5.20
N VAL A 22 3.79 1.35 5.52
CA VAL A 22 4.31 0.15 4.85
C VAL A 22 3.42 -0.19 3.65
N SER A 23 3.88 0.23 2.47
CA SER A 23 3.28 -0.11 1.18
C SER A 23 3.89 -1.41 0.61
N SER A 24 3.74 -1.63 -0.69
CA SER A 24 4.22 -2.81 -1.44
C SER A 24 4.37 -2.43 -2.91
N VAL A 25 5.19 -3.14 -3.68
CA VAL A 25 5.23 -3.03 -5.16
C VAL A 25 3.84 -3.17 -5.79
N MET A 26 2.89 -3.83 -5.12
CA MET A 26 1.51 -3.94 -5.59
C MET A 26 0.76 -2.60 -5.73
N HIS A 27 1.25 -1.50 -5.16
CA HIS A 27 0.64 -0.17 -5.33
C HIS A 27 0.59 0.31 -6.79
N TRP A 28 1.46 -0.21 -7.66
CA TRP A 28 1.45 0.07 -9.10
C TRP A 28 0.18 -0.44 -9.79
N PHE A 29 -0.46 -1.46 -9.23
CA PHE A 29 -1.66 -2.11 -9.79
C PHE A 29 -2.96 -1.67 -9.12
N GLY A 30 -2.91 -0.73 -8.16
CA GLY A 30 -4.12 -0.13 -7.60
C GLY A 30 -4.86 0.72 -8.64
N GLN A 31 -6.08 1.11 -8.33
CA GLN A 31 -6.86 2.02 -9.18
C GLN A 31 -6.18 3.39 -9.34
N HIS A 32 -6.18 3.92 -10.57
CA HIS A 32 -5.57 5.21 -10.92
C HIS A 32 -6.59 6.16 -11.56
N GLY A 33 -6.39 7.48 -11.36
CA GLY A 33 -7.09 8.53 -12.12
C GLY A 33 -8.53 8.84 -11.69
N ALA A 34 -9.18 9.73 -12.44
CA ALA A 34 -10.52 10.25 -12.14
C ALA A 34 -11.65 9.21 -12.25
N ALA A 35 -11.37 8.04 -12.82
CA ALA A 35 -12.30 6.91 -12.95
C ALA A 35 -12.12 5.85 -11.86
N ALA A 36 -11.27 6.08 -10.85
CA ALA A 36 -11.09 5.17 -9.73
C ALA A 36 -12.39 5.08 -8.92
N ASP A 37 -13.00 3.89 -8.92
CA ASP A 37 -14.14 3.55 -8.07
C ASP A 37 -13.63 2.86 -6.81
N TRP A 38 -13.32 3.68 -5.80
CA TRP A 38 -12.86 3.22 -4.50
C TRP A 38 -13.89 2.37 -3.74
N SER A 39 -15.16 2.36 -4.16
CA SER A 39 -16.16 1.46 -3.58
C SER A 39 -15.89 -0.01 -3.91
N MET A 40 -15.26 -0.29 -5.06
CA MET A 40 -14.84 -1.64 -5.49
C MET A 40 -13.71 -2.21 -4.62
N ALA A 41 -12.87 -1.35 -4.05
CA ALA A 41 -11.76 -1.74 -3.17
C ALA A 41 -12.25 -2.41 -1.88
N ALA A 42 -13.49 -2.16 -1.44
CA ALA A 42 -14.03 -2.66 -0.19
C ALA A 42 -14.44 -4.14 -0.22
N PHE A 43 -14.70 -4.70 -1.42
CA PHE A 43 -15.37 -6.00 -1.54
C PHE A 43 -14.63 -7.03 -2.42
N ASP A 44 -13.40 -6.71 -2.86
CA ASP A 44 -12.62 -7.52 -3.81
C ASP A 44 -13.46 -7.99 -5.01
N THR A 45 -14.29 -7.10 -5.55
CA THR A 45 -15.24 -7.37 -6.64
C THR A 45 -14.56 -7.47 -8.00
N TYR A 46 -13.23 -7.48 -8.02
CA TYR A 46 -12.43 -7.64 -9.23
C TYR A 46 -12.74 -8.98 -9.91
N PRO A 47 -12.86 -9.00 -11.26
CA PRO A 47 -12.96 -10.24 -12.01
C PRO A 47 -11.82 -11.19 -11.65
N LEU A 48 -12.10 -12.49 -11.53
CA LEU A 48 -11.15 -13.50 -11.05
C LEU A 48 -9.78 -13.45 -11.77
N HIS A 49 -9.80 -13.21 -13.08
CA HIS A 49 -8.60 -13.12 -13.92
C HIS A 49 -7.75 -11.85 -13.67
N LYS A 50 -8.30 -10.84 -12.99
CA LYS A 50 -7.59 -9.61 -12.61
C LYS A 50 -7.16 -9.60 -11.14
N ARG A 51 -7.79 -10.40 -10.27
CA ARG A 51 -7.58 -10.43 -8.80
C ARG A 51 -6.13 -10.61 -8.35
N ILE A 52 -5.26 -11.25 -9.14
CA ILE A 52 -3.87 -11.46 -8.75
C ILE A 52 -3.09 -10.13 -8.73
N LEU A 53 -3.37 -9.22 -9.67
CA LEU A 53 -2.68 -7.94 -9.79
C LEU A 53 -3.56 -6.78 -9.34
N HIS A 54 -4.83 -6.76 -9.73
CA HIS A 54 -5.83 -5.78 -9.33
C HIS A 54 -6.73 -6.37 -8.26
N SER A 55 -6.51 -5.96 -7.02
CA SER A 55 -7.22 -6.45 -5.83
C SER A 55 -7.45 -5.32 -4.84
N SER A 56 -8.30 -5.58 -3.85
CA SER A 56 -8.41 -4.74 -2.66
C SER A 56 -7.07 -4.50 -1.97
N TYR A 57 -6.14 -5.47 -2.04
CA TYR A 57 -4.78 -5.32 -1.51
C TYR A 57 -3.98 -4.27 -2.30
N SER A 58 -3.96 -4.35 -3.63
CA SER A 58 -3.25 -3.39 -4.48
C SER A 58 -3.80 -1.97 -4.31
N ASP A 59 -5.13 -1.84 -4.20
CA ASP A 59 -5.81 -0.56 -3.92
C ASP A 59 -5.43 -0.01 -2.55
N ALA A 60 -5.45 -0.84 -1.51
CA ALA A 60 -5.04 -0.42 -0.17
C ALA A 60 -3.59 0.08 -0.15
N LYS A 61 -2.69 -0.59 -0.89
CA LYS A 61 -1.28 -0.19 -0.99
C LYS A 61 -1.10 1.09 -1.82
N HIS A 62 -1.90 1.30 -2.86
CA HIS A 62 -1.95 2.56 -3.59
C HIS A 62 -2.47 3.71 -2.72
N ALA A 63 -3.57 3.49 -1.99
CA ALA A 63 -4.15 4.47 -1.09
C ALA A 63 -3.15 4.93 -0.01
N LEU A 64 -2.28 4.04 0.50
CA LEU A 64 -1.21 4.42 1.43
C LEU A 64 -0.17 5.37 0.81
N VAL A 65 0.13 5.24 -0.48
CA VAL A 65 1.05 6.16 -1.19
C VAL A 65 0.38 7.53 -1.35
N LEU A 66 -0.88 7.56 -1.81
CA LEU A 66 -1.66 8.79 -1.89
C LEU A 66 -1.82 9.45 -0.52
N PHE A 67 -1.96 8.66 0.54
CA PHE A 67 -2.05 9.17 1.91
C PHE A 67 -0.80 9.95 2.31
N VAL A 68 0.38 9.42 2.01
CA VAL A 68 1.65 10.06 2.34
C VAL A 68 1.78 11.38 1.59
N VAL A 69 1.41 11.42 0.30
CA VAL A 69 1.36 12.68 -0.46
C VAL A 69 0.43 13.69 0.23
N ALA A 70 -0.76 13.25 0.64
CA ALA A 70 -1.74 14.08 1.32
C ALA A 70 -1.28 14.57 2.71
N LEU A 71 -0.52 13.77 3.47
CA LEU A 71 0.06 14.16 4.75
C LEU A 71 1.16 15.20 4.58
N ARG A 72 2.06 15.00 3.61
CA ARG A 72 3.13 15.95 3.29
C ARG A 72 2.58 17.31 2.87
N ALA A 73 1.51 17.32 2.06
CA ALA A 73 0.81 18.54 1.67
C ALA A 73 0.20 19.29 2.88
N ARG A 74 -0.01 18.61 4.01
CA ARG A 74 -0.50 19.19 5.28
C ARG A 74 0.61 19.51 6.28
N GLY A 75 1.88 19.45 5.85
CA GLY A 75 3.04 19.76 6.68
C GLY A 75 3.45 18.65 7.65
N ILE A 76 2.94 17.42 7.48
CA ILE A 76 3.35 16.26 8.28
C ILE A 76 4.45 15.52 7.53
N ASP A 77 5.61 15.30 8.16
CA ASP A 77 6.68 14.48 7.57
C ASP A 77 6.23 13.03 7.45
N ALA A 78 6.24 12.52 6.23
CA ALA A 78 5.72 11.20 5.93
C ALA A 78 6.44 10.56 4.73
N VAL A 79 6.55 9.23 4.77
CA VAL A 79 7.12 8.40 3.71
C VAL A 79 6.37 7.07 3.60
N ALA A 80 6.23 6.58 2.37
CA ALA A 80 5.74 5.23 2.09
C ALA A 80 6.92 4.35 1.68
N VAL A 81 7.01 3.15 2.26
CA VAL A 81 8.11 2.21 1.97
C VAL A 81 7.57 0.86 1.50
N ASN A 82 8.18 0.28 0.47
CA ASN A 82 8.03 -1.13 0.14
C ASN A 82 9.14 -1.92 0.84
N PRO A 83 8.84 -2.79 1.82
CA PRO A 83 9.86 -3.56 2.53
C PRO A 83 10.42 -4.73 1.71
N GLY A 84 9.92 -4.94 0.48
CA GLY A 84 10.28 -6.08 -0.35
C GLY A 84 9.54 -7.36 0.04
N ALA A 85 10.06 -8.50 -0.41
CA ALA A 85 9.52 -9.80 -0.07
C ALA A 85 9.99 -10.22 1.34
N VAL A 86 9.12 -10.02 2.33
CA VAL A 86 9.42 -10.35 3.74
C VAL A 86 8.86 -11.72 4.09
N ALA A 87 9.71 -12.62 4.60
CA ALA A 87 9.29 -13.89 5.17
C ALA A 87 8.49 -13.64 6.44
N SER A 88 7.16 -13.74 6.34
CA SER A 88 6.22 -13.55 7.44
C SER A 88 4.94 -14.33 7.17
N ASP A 89 4.08 -14.44 8.17
CA ASP A 89 2.83 -15.18 8.07
C ASP A 89 1.80 -14.55 7.13
N ILE A 90 2.05 -13.37 6.54
CA ILE A 90 1.11 -12.74 5.60
C ILE A 90 0.84 -13.62 4.36
N TRP A 91 1.75 -14.54 4.03
CA TRP A 91 1.65 -15.44 2.87
C TRP A 91 0.94 -16.78 3.18
N ARG A 92 0.57 -17.05 4.44
CA ARG A 92 0.15 -18.39 4.92
C ARG A 92 -1.06 -19.02 4.23
N TYR A 93 -1.89 -18.22 3.55
CA TYR A 93 -3.08 -18.68 2.83
C TYR A 93 -2.96 -18.56 1.31
N LEU A 94 -1.83 -18.06 0.82
CA LEU A 94 -1.57 -18.11 -0.61
C LEU A 94 -1.11 -19.54 -0.94
N PRO A 95 -1.67 -20.17 -1.99
CA PRO A 95 -1.16 -21.46 -2.46
C PRO A 95 0.34 -21.30 -2.73
N ASN A 96 1.13 -22.37 -2.59
CA ASN A 96 2.61 -22.41 -2.69
C ASN A 96 3.17 -21.81 -4.01
N VAL A 97 2.97 -20.52 -4.20
CA VAL A 97 3.67 -19.69 -5.16
C VAL A 97 5.06 -19.58 -4.57
N ARG A 98 6.08 -19.91 -5.35
CA ARG A 98 7.48 -19.76 -4.99
C ARG A 98 7.81 -18.25 -4.88
N VAL A 99 7.20 -17.54 -3.93
CA VAL A 99 7.30 -16.08 -3.73
C VAL A 99 8.75 -15.67 -3.48
N ILE A 100 9.57 -16.58 -2.94
CA ILE A 100 11.00 -16.36 -2.67
C ILE A 100 11.84 -16.27 -3.97
N ARG A 101 11.43 -16.88 -5.09
CA ARG A 101 12.15 -16.79 -6.38
C ARG A 101 11.58 -15.76 -7.35
N ALA A 102 10.28 -15.47 -7.29
CA ALA A 102 9.62 -14.50 -8.17
C ALA A 102 9.92 -13.04 -7.77
N GLY A 103 10.16 -12.75 -6.49
CA GLY A 103 10.55 -11.42 -6.03
C GLY A 103 11.84 -10.92 -6.66
N HIS A 104 12.79 -11.82 -6.95
CA HIS A 104 14.05 -11.49 -7.62
C HIS A 104 13.86 -11.15 -9.11
N ALA A 105 12.89 -11.78 -9.79
CA ALA A 105 12.62 -11.54 -11.21
C ALA A 105 11.84 -10.23 -11.44
N LEU A 106 10.90 -9.86 -10.56
CA LEU A 106 10.15 -8.61 -10.68
C LEU A 106 11.00 -7.38 -10.33
N MET A 107 12.01 -7.53 -9.45
CA MET A 107 12.98 -6.46 -9.13
C MET A 107 14.00 -6.20 -10.25
N MET A 108 14.15 -7.12 -11.21
CA MET A 108 15.07 -7.01 -12.36
C MET A 108 14.38 -6.51 -13.64
N ALA A 109 13.08 -6.27 -13.60
CA ALA A 109 12.27 -5.85 -14.76
C ALA A 109 11.75 -4.39 -14.65
N ILE A 110 12.29 -3.63 -13.69
CA ILE A 110 12.12 -2.18 -13.51
C ILE A 110 13.52 -1.57 -13.44
#